data_AF-A0A928F3K3-F1
#
_entry.id   AF-A0A928F3K3-F1
#
_cell.length_a   1.000
_cell.length_b   1.000
_cell.length_c   1.000
_cell.angle_alpha   90.00
_cell.angle_beta   90.00
_cell.angle_gamma   90.00
#
_symmetry.space_group_name_H-M   'P 1'
#
loop_
_entity.id
_entity.type
_entity.pdbx_description
1 polymer ?
#
loop_
_entity_poly.entity_id
_entity_poly.type
_entity_poly.pdbx_seq_one_letter_code
_entity_poly.pdbx_strand_id
1 'polypeptide(L)'
;MLFNPHPYEIEGEFEIGFMLANQNWNDGETTIATVFDESGNELLTQNEKPECTFALDWIQKVSFFAKAAPSSITRFNCKLETVKTDKLEKTEYDKDRIVIENTRMKTVISRKTGLIEHYEVDGKLLAKNAGIIEVYRDNEDPWGMTVDSFGEFEGTYSLMSDSAVNDFIGYPDENAQNVRVVEDGKVRIKIQAFFEYKSSTAVVEYTIPKYGIYIDTKLIINSTLPNKMIKYRLDLRFCGKPYGQTAFGSEELFADGKECVFHKWCSMENENAGVAVLNRGTYGGSFAPDCMKISLLRTPIYSTHPILDRPLAPHNRFLEHIDIGERRFEFRITDTCELDKNAQIFNEEAGLLSFFPSGEGRKISSAVELCDPRIILSSIRKKDGKYILTLYNTSDEEVNAKVTILSKNEDVSVSFLKHELKFVEI
;
A
#
# COMPACT_ATOMS: atom_id res chain seq x y z
N MET A 1 -20.29 0.68 9.12
CA MET A 1 -19.75 1.42 10.29
C MET A 1 -18.24 1.39 10.17
N LEU A 2 -17.60 2.55 10.05
CA LEU A 2 -16.16 2.71 9.89
C LEU A 2 -15.55 3.24 11.18
N PHE A 3 -14.61 2.52 11.78
CA PHE A 3 -13.84 3.01 12.92
C PHE A 3 -12.51 3.59 12.45
N ASN A 4 -12.36 4.90 12.63
CA ASN A 4 -11.09 5.59 12.40
C ASN A 4 -10.27 5.57 13.71
N PRO A 5 -9.16 4.81 13.78
CA PRO A 5 -8.33 4.76 14.99
C PRO A 5 -7.44 6.00 15.14
N HIS A 6 -7.35 6.84 14.11
CA HIS A 6 -6.42 7.96 14.05
C HIS A 6 -6.97 9.21 14.72
N PRO A 7 -6.11 10.09 15.27
CA PRO A 7 -6.55 11.33 15.88
C PRO A 7 -6.83 12.45 14.87
N TYR A 8 -6.87 12.16 13.57
CA TYR A 8 -7.15 13.14 12.52
C TYR A 8 -8.24 12.59 11.59
N GLU A 9 -8.89 13.49 10.85
CA GLU A 9 -9.81 13.09 9.79
C GLU A 9 -9.03 12.32 8.73
N ILE A 10 -9.55 11.17 8.33
CA ILE A 10 -9.02 10.42 7.19
C ILE A 10 -9.98 10.60 6.02
N GLU A 11 -9.43 10.91 4.86
CA GLU A 11 -10.15 11.03 3.60
C GLU A 11 -9.51 10.09 2.59
N GLY A 12 -10.31 9.25 1.94
CA GLY A 12 -9.79 8.30 0.98
C GLY A 12 -10.78 7.22 0.59
N GLU A 13 -10.22 6.18 -0.03
CA GLU A 13 -10.96 5.02 -0.48
C GLU A 13 -11.13 4.01 0.64
N PHE A 14 -12.36 3.50 0.81
CA PHE A 14 -12.67 2.43 1.74
C PHE A 14 -13.34 1.28 1.01
N GLU A 15 -13.10 0.06 1.46
CA GLU A 15 -13.60 -1.17 0.83
C GLU A 15 -14.28 -2.06 1.88
N ILE A 16 -15.43 -2.66 1.52
CA ILE A 16 -16.06 -3.70 2.33
C ILE A 16 -16.74 -4.77 1.49
N GLY A 17 -16.54 -6.03 1.89
CA GLY A 17 -17.37 -7.16 1.48
C GLY A 17 -18.53 -7.38 2.45
N PHE A 18 -19.72 -7.69 1.93
CA PHE A 18 -20.86 -8.08 2.76
C PHE A 18 -21.80 -9.03 2.01
N MET A 19 -22.66 -9.72 2.75
CA MET A 19 -23.63 -10.66 2.21
C MET A 19 -25.02 -10.03 2.18
N LEU A 20 -25.75 -10.22 1.08
CA LEU A 20 -27.15 -9.80 0.97
C LEU A 20 -28.03 -10.65 1.90
N ALA A 21 -29.09 -10.06 2.43
CA ALA A 21 -30.06 -10.78 3.26
C ALA A 21 -30.76 -11.91 2.48
N ASN A 22 -31.04 -11.67 1.19
CA ASN A 22 -31.56 -12.65 0.25
C ASN A 22 -30.65 -12.73 -0.98
N GLN A 23 -30.56 -13.92 -1.55
CA GLN A 23 -29.86 -14.15 -2.80
C GLN A 23 -30.69 -13.63 -3.98
N ASN A 24 -30.03 -13.02 -4.95
CA ASN A 24 -30.64 -12.71 -6.23
C ASN A 24 -30.36 -13.86 -7.22
N TRP A 25 -31.44 -14.51 -7.66
CA TRP A 25 -31.41 -15.65 -8.59
C TRP A 25 -31.78 -15.26 -10.02
N ASN A 26 -32.03 -13.97 -10.28
CA ASN A 26 -32.50 -13.51 -11.58
C ASN A 26 -31.36 -13.54 -12.60
N ASP A 27 -31.56 -14.28 -13.69
CA ASP A 27 -30.61 -14.30 -14.81
C ASP A 27 -30.55 -12.93 -15.51
N GLY A 28 -29.32 -12.47 -15.78
CA GLY A 28 -29.08 -11.20 -16.48
C GLY A 28 -29.27 -9.95 -15.60
N GLU A 29 -29.49 -10.12 -14.30
CA GLU A 29 -29.55 -9.04 -13.33
C GLU A 29 -28.46 -9.17 -12.27
N THR A 30 -28.06 -8.05 -11.69
CA THR A 30 -27.08 -8.00 -10.60
C THR A 30 -27.47 -6.91 -9.61
N THR A 31 -27.19 -7.15 -8.34
CA THR A 31 -27.42 -6.21 -7.26
C THR A 31 -26.23 -5.26 -7.19
N ILE A 32 -26.50 -3.97 -7.31
CA ILE A 32 -25.52 -2.91 -7.09
C ILE A 32 -25.79 -2.23 -5.76
N ALA A 33 -24.71 -1.86 -5.08
CA ALA A 33 -24.74 -1.03 -3.90
C ALA A 33 -24.40 0.42 -4.25
N THR A 34 -25.08 1.35 -3.58
CA THR A 34 -24.76 2.77 -3.55
C THR A 34 -24.58 3.19 -2.09
N VAL A 35 -23.47 3.86 -1.79
CA VAL A 35 -23.14 4.29 -0.42
C VAL A 35 -23.51 5.76 -0.24
N PHE A 36 -24.03 6.08 0.94
CA PHE A 36 -24.42 7.41 1.38
C PHE A 36 -23.78 7.73 2.72
N ASP A 37 -23.53 9.01 2.97
CA ASP A 37 -23.15 9.48 4.31
C ASP A 37 -24.33 9.44 5.31
N GLU A 38 -24.09 9.85 6.55
CA GLU A 38 -25.16 9.93 7.57
C GLU A 38 -26.24 10.96 7.25
N SER A 39 -25.91 12.00 6.48
CA SER A 39 -26.81 13.08 6.08
C SER A 39 -27.69 12.70 4.89
N GLY A 40 -27.42 11.57 4.25
CA GLY A 40 -28.13 11.07 3.07
C GLY A 40 -27.55 11.55 1.74
N ASN A 41 -26.35 12.13 1.74
CA ASN A 41 -25.66 12.50 0.50
C ASN A 41 -25.04 11.25 -0.14
N GLU A 42 -25.21 11.11 -1.44
CA GLU A 42 -24.58 10.02 -2.21
C GLU A 42 -23.06 10.20 -2.27
N LEU A 43 -22.33 9.11 -2.05
CA LEU A 43 -20.88 9.07 -2.15
C LEU A 43 -20.45 8.40 -3.46
N LEU A 44 -19.27 8.76 -3.95
CA LEU A 44 -18.64 8.06 -5.05
C LEU A 44 -18.50 6.59 -4.70
N THR A 45 -19.24 5.74 -5.40
CA THR A 45 -19.37 4.31 -5.11
C THR A 45 -19.02 3.50 -6.35
N GLN A 46 -18.32 2.38 -6.12
CA GLN A 46 -17.93 1.40 -7.12
C GLN A 46 -18.22 0.01 -6.57
N ASN A 47 -18.90 -0.81 -7.37
CA ASN A 47 -19.08 -2.24 -7.07
C ASN A 47 -17.91 -2.98 -7.72
N GLU A 48 -17.24 -3.83 -6.96
CA GLU A 48 -16.08 -4.61 -7.41
C GLU A 48 -16.39 -6.10 -7.36
N LYS A 49 -15.60 -6.93 -8.05
CA LYS A 49 -15.67 -8.37 -7.95
C LYS A 49 -15.40 -8.80 -6.51
N PRO A 50 -16.36 -9.44 -5.81
CA PRO A 50 -16.10 -10.00 -4.49
C PRO A 50 -15.06 -11.12 -4.56
N GLU A 51 -14.33 -11.33 -3.47
CA GLU A 51 -13.35 -12.43 -3.36
C GLU A 51 -13.99 -13.81 -3.59
N CYS A 52 -15.29 -13.92 -3.32
CA CYS A 52 -16.06 -15.13 -3.58
C CYS A 52 -16.39 -15.30 -5.07
N THR A 53 -16.25 -16.51 -5.59
CA THR A 53 -16.58 -16.87 -6.98
C THR A 53 -17.89 -17.66 -7.14
N PHE A 54 -18.80 -17.60 -6.16
CA PHE A 54 -20.14 -18.16 -6.34
C PHE A 54 -20.80 -17.55 -7.57
N ALA A 55 -21.32 -18.41 -8.46
CA ALA A 55 -22.12 -18.01 -9.61
C ALA A 55 -23.56 -17.63 -9.18
N LEU A 56 -23.67 -16.86 -8.10
CA LEU A 56 -24.92 -16.39 -7.52
C LEU A 56 -24.69 -15.00 -6.92
N ASP A 57 -25.59 -14.08 -7.25
CA ASP A 57 -25.54 -12.70 -6.77
C ASP A 57 -25.96 -12.64 -5.29
N TRP A 58 -24.96 -12.74 -4.41
CA TRP A 58 -25.19 -12.84 -2.97
C TRP A 58 -24.15 -12.12 -2.12
N ILE A 59 -22.86 -12.29 -2.43
CA ILE A 59 -21.80 -11.54 -1.76
C ILE A 59 -21.50 -10.33 -2.61
N GLN A 60 -21.52 -9.16 -2.00
CA GLN A 60 -21.17 -7.88 -2.62
C GLN A 60 -19.83 -7.40 -2.11
N LYS A 61 -19.12 -6.69 -2.95
CA LYS A 61 -17.91 -5.96 -2.60
C LYS A 61 -18.04 -4.55 -3.13
N VAL A 62 -17.86 -3.57 -2.24
CA VAL A 62 -18.11 -2.17 -2.55
C VAL A 62 -16.92 -1.34 -2.09
N SER A 63 -16.49 -0.47 -2.97
CA SER A 63 -15.50 0.56 -2.69
C SER A 63 -16.14 1.94 -2.81
N PHE A 64 -15.80 2.85 -1.90
CA PHE A 64 -16.35 4.19 -1.91
C PHE A 64 -15.34 5.21 -1.38
N PHE A 65 -15.45 6.46 -1.84
CA PHE A 65 -14.63 7.56 -1.37
C PHE A 65 -15.37 8.34 -0.28
N ALA A 66 -14.75 8.52 0.88
CA ALA A 66 -15.38 9.17 2.01
C ALA A 66 -14.39 9.86 2.96
N LYS A 67 -14.96 10.56 3.93
CA LYS A 67 -14.27 11.11 5.10
C LYS A 67 -14.72 10.40 6.36
N ALA A 68 -13.80 10.14 7.28
CA ALA A 68 -14.11 9.60 8.59
C ALA A 68 -13.50 10.45 9.70
N ALA A 69 -14.35 10.80 10.67
CA ALA A 69 -13.99 11.71 11.75
C ALA A 69 -12.92 11.10 12.69
N PRO A 70 -12.05 11.92 13.31
CA PRO A 70 -11.01 11.47 14.24
C PRO A 70 -11.53 10.56 15.35
N SER A 71 -10.79 9.50 15.66
CA SER A 71 -10.98 8.66 16.87
C SER A 71 -12.43 8.26 17.13
N SER A 72 -13.15 7.90 16.07
CA SER A 72 -14.60 7.74 16.13
C SER A 72 -15.10 6.68 15.16
N ILE A 73 -16.37 6.31 15.34
CA ILE A 73 -17.10 5.47 14.40
C ILE A 73 -17.97 6.36 13.52
N THR A 74 -17.68 6.39 12.22
CA THR A 74 -18.48 7.05 11.19
C THR A 74 -19.46 6.04 10.58
N ARG A 75 -20.76 6.37 10.53
CA ARG A 75 -21.75 5.53 9.85
C ARG A 75 -21.86 5.92 8.38
N PHE A 76 -21.95 4.91 7.53
CA PHE A 76 -22.35 5.03 6.14
C PHE A 76 -23.59 4.17 5.92
N ASN A 77 -24.50 4.63 5.07
CA ASN A 77 -25.69 3.90 4.68
C ASN A 77 -25.47 3.27 3.31
N CYS A 78 -25.97 2.06 3.11
CA CYS A 78 -25.87 1.35 1.83
C CYS A 78 -27.28 1.08 1.32
N LYS A 79 -27.56 1.49 0.08
CA LYS A 79 -28.80 1.16 -0.63
C LYS A 79 -28.48 0.17 -1.74
N LEU A 80 -29.33 -0.85 -1.87
CA LEU A 80 -29.19 -1.90 -2.85
C LEU A 80 -30.27 -1.76 -3.92
N GLU A 81 -29.88 -1.97 -5.17
CA GLU A 81 -30.79 -1.99 -6.32
C GLU A 81 -30.40 -3.12 -7.26
N THR A 82 -31.39 -3.85 -7.76
CA THR A 82 -31.19 -4.85 -8.80
C THR A 82 -31.28 -4.18 -10.17
N VAL A 83 -30.21 -4.30 -10.97
CA VAL A 83 -30.11 -3.72 -12.30
C VAL A 83 -29.82 -4.79 -13.33
N LYS A 84 -30.12 -4.50 -14.60
CA LYS A 84 -29.71 -5.38 -15.70
C LYS A 84 -28.19 -5.29 -15.93
N THR A 85 -27.52 -6.44 -16.02
CA THR A 85 -26.07 -6.53 -16.13
C THR A 85 -25.52 -5.92 -17.42
N ASP A 86 -26.29 -5.94 -18.50
CA ASP A 86 -25.95 -5.34 -19.80
C ASP A 86 -25.85 -3.80 -19.78
N LYS A 87 -26.36 -3.17 -18.71
CA LYS A 87 -26.26 -1.71 -18.50
C LYS A 87 -24.97 -1.28 -17.81
N LEU A 88 -24.12 -2.21 -17.37
CA LEU A 88 -22.85 -1.86 -16.76
C LEU A 88 -21.88 -1.36 -17.83
N GLU A 89 -21.39 -0.13 -17.66
CA GLU A 89 -20.44 0.48 -18.57
C GLU A 89 -19.11 -0.28 -18.56
N LYS A 90 -18.50 -0.41 -19.74
CA LYS A 90 -17.15 -0.97 -19.91
C LYS A 90 -16.28 0.08 -20.55
N THR A 91 -15.16 0.40 -19.90
CA THR A 91 -14.15 1.30 -20.47
C THR A 91 -13.24 0.51 -21.39
N GLU A 92 -13.08 0.99 -22.61
CA GLU A 92 -12.04 0.50 -23.51
C GLU A 92 -10.73 1.25 -23.26
N TYR A 93 -9.63 0.51 -23.23
CA TYR A 93 -8.29 1.04 -23.05
C TYR A 93 -7.46 0.83 -24.31
N ASP A 94 -6.46 1.68 -24.51
CA ASP A 94 -5.51 1.53 -25.60
C ASP A 94 -4.77 0.18 -25.53
N LYS A 95 -4.40 -0.34 -26.70
CA LYS A 95 -3.77 -1.67 -26.83
C LYS A 95 -2.39 -1.74 -26.20
N ASP A 96 -1.67 -0.62 -26.15
CA ASP A 96 -0.30 -0.55 -25.68
C ASP A 96 -0.18 0.06 -24.29
N ARG A 97 -1.14 0.92 -23.89
CA ARG A 97 -1.05 1.69 -22.64
C ARG A 97 -2.39 1.79 -21.92
N ILE A 98 -2.33 1.79 -20.59
CA ILE A 98 -3.45 2.11 -19.71
C ILE A 98 -3.12 3.47 -19.09
N VAL A 99 -3.84 4.52 -19.50
CA VAL A 99 -3.63 5.89 -19.04
C VAL A 99 -4.70 6.25 -18.03
N ILE A 100 -4.27 6.72 -16.85
CA ILE A 100 -5.14 7.18 -15.77
C ILE A 100 -4.74 8.61 -15.47
N GLU A 101 -5.71 9.52 -15.54
CA GLU A 101 -5.49 10.94 -15.31
C GLU A 101 -6.62 11.49 -14.46
N ASN A 102 -6.25 12.21 -13.40
CA ASN A 102 -7.16 12.99 -12.58
C ASN A 102 -6.62 14.42 -12.45
N THR A 103 -7.26 15.26 -11.63
CA THR A 103 -6.91 16.68 -11.51
C THR A 103 -5.46 16.94 -11.08
N ARG A 104 -4.84 16.01 -10.35
CA ARG A 104 -3.49 16.18 -9.79
C ARG A 104 -2.48 15.16 -10.29
N MET A 105 -2.91 13.98 -10.69
CA MET A 105 -2.03 12.87 -11.05
C MET A 105 -2.26 12.37 -12.47
N LYS A 106 -1.18 12.05 -13.15
CA LYS A 106 -1.17 11.27 -14.39
C LYS A 106 -0.27 10.07 -14.25
N THR A 107 -0.82 8.89 -14.53
CA THR A 107 -0.10 7.61 -14.48
C THR A 107 -0.33 6.82 -15.77
N VAL A 108 0.71 6.15 -16.25
CA VAL A 108 0.63 5.27 -17.41
C VAL A 108 1.23 3.90 -17.05
N ILE A 109 0.43 2.84 -17.20
CA ILE A 109 0.91 1.46 -17.15
C ILE A 109 1.10 0.95 -18.57
N SER A 110 2.31 0.49 -18.89
CA SER A 110 2.63 -0.08 -20.19
C SER A 110 2.10 -1.52 -20.28
N ARG A 111 1.28 -1.82 -21.30
CA ARG A 111 0.84 -3.20 -21.57
C ARG A 111 1.95 -4.06 -22.17
N LYS A 112 3.00 -3.44 -22.70
CA LYS A 112 4.17 -4.15 -23.28
C LYS A 112 5.14 -4.64 -22.23
N THR A 113 5.24 -3.94 -21.10
CA THR A 113 6.21 -4.25 -20.05
C THR A 113 5.56 -4.60 -18.71
N GLY A 114 4.29 -4.23 -18.49
CA GLY A 114 3.62 -4.36 -17.20
C GLY A 114 4.10 -3.35 -16.14
N LEU A 115 4.94 -2.39 -16.53
CA LEU A 115 5.58 -1.43 -15.63
C LEU A 115 4.87 -0.07 -15.63
N ILE A 116 5.15 0.72 -14.60
CA ILE A 116 4.76 2.13 -14.53
C ILE A 116 5.69 2.92 -15.47
N GLU A 117 5.17 3.32 -16.62
CA GLU A 117 5.89 4.07 -17.66
C GLU A 117 5.91 5.58 -17.37
N HIS A 118 4.92 6.08 -16.64
CA HIS A 118 4.81 7.50 -16.29
C HIS A 118 4.09 7.63 -14.95
N TYR A 119 4.63 8.45 -14.06
CA TYR A 119 3.98 8.85 -12.82
C TYR A 119 4.31 10.32 -12.52
N GLU A 120 3.30 11.16 -12.62
CA GLU A 120 3.38 12.61 -12.49
C GLU A 120 2.33 13.11 -11.50
N VAL A 121 2.74 14.03 -10.62
CA VAL A 121 1.88 14.66 -9.62
C VAL A 121 2.09 16.17 -9.68
N ASP A 122 1.00 16.93 -9.76
CA ASP A 122 0.96 18.40 -9.84
C ASP A 122 1.95 18.98 -10.88
N GLY A 123 2.01 18.35 -12.06
CA GLY A 123 2.89 18.74 -13.16
C GLY A 123 4.37 18.34 -12.99
N LYS A 124 4.72 17.64 -11.91
CA LYS A 124 6.07 17.14 -11.65
C LYS A 124 6.15 15.66 -11.98
N LEU A 125 6.94 15.33 -12.99
CA LEU A 125 7.19 13.93 -13.36
C LEU A 125 8.15 13.29 -12.36
N LEU A 126 7.68 12.29 -11.63
CA LEU A 126 8.41 11.64 -10.53
C LEU A 126 9.12 10.37 -11.00
N ALA A 127 8.48 9.53 -11.83
CA ALA A 127 9.06 8.30 -12.36
C ALA A 127 8.72 8.08 -13.85
N LYS A 128 9.62 7.40 -14.59
CA LYS A 128 9.43 7.02 -16.02
C LYS A 128 9.52 5.52 -16.29
N ASN A 129 9.92 4.75 -15.28
CA ASN A 129 10.12 3.32 -15.40
C ASN A 129 10.19 2.74 -13.98
N ALA A 130 9.04 2.46 -13.41
CA ALA A 130 8.95 1.97 -12.05
C ALA A 130 8.25 0.61 -12.00
N GLY A 131 8.63 -0.16 -11.01
CA GLY A 131 8.07 -1.46 -10.71
C GLY A 131 8.85 -2.66 -11.25
N ILE A 132 10.14 -2.48 -11.51
CA ILE A 132 11.02 -3.55 -12.02
C ILE A 132 11.35 -4.49 -10.85
N ILE A 133 11.17 -5.80 -11.05
CA ILE A 133 11.59 -6.81 -10.07
C ILE A 133 12.96 -7.33 -10.49
N GLU A 134 14.00 -6.92 -9.78
CA GLU A 134 15.40 -7.26 -10.04
C GLU A 134 15.85 -8.47 -9.20
N VAL A 135 16.74 -9.27 -9.76
CA VAL A 135 17.35 -10.42 -9.09
C VAL A 135 18.86 -10.25 -9.04
N TYR A 136 19.41 -10.41 -7.84
CA TYR A 136 20.82 -10.32 -7.54
C TYR A 136 21.33 -11.64 -6.98
N ARG A 137 22.61 -11.93 -7.23
CA ARG A 137 23.31 -13.00 -6.54
C ARG A 137 23.38 -12.67 -5.05
N ASP A 138 23.09 -13.67 -4.25
CA ASP A 138 23.32 -13.71 -2.82
C ASP A 138 24.06 -15.02 -2.49
N ASN A 139 24.32 -15.28 -1.22
CA ASN A 139 24.95 -16.50 -0.72
C ASN A 139 24.04 -17.19 0.32
N GLU A 140 24.60 -18.18 1.01
CA GLU A 140 23.92 -18.99 2.00
C GLU A 140 23.71 -18.30 3.35
N ASP A 141 24.33 -17.13 3.62
CA ASP A 141 24.29 -16.44 4.91
C ASP A 141 23.01 -15.59 5.09
N PRO A 142 22.08 -15.99 5.99
CA PRO A 142 20.83 -15.29 6.22
C PRO A 142 20.98 -13.95 6.93
N TRP A 143 22.10 -13.69 7.59
CA TRP A 143 22.35 -12.43 8.30
C TRP A 143 23.10 -11.41 7.43
N GLY A 144 23.70 -11.84 6.32
CA GLY A 144 24.53 -10.97 5.50
C GLY A 144 25.73 -10.40 6.27
N MET A 145 26.35 -11.20 7.15
CA MET A 145 27.37 -10.78 8.11
C MET A 145 28.64 -10.21 7.45
N THR A 146 28.86 -10.54 6.18
CA THR A 146 30.06 -10.17 5.42
C THR A 146 29.79 -9.18 4.29
N VAL A 147 28.56 -8.67 4.18
CA VAL A 147 28.14 -7.77 3.11
C VAL A 147 27.35 -6.58 3.68
N ASP A 148 27.46 -5.44 3.02
CA ASP A 148 26.63 -4.26 3.28
C ASP A 148 25.79 -3.86 2.06
N SER A 149 25.87 -4.65 0.98
CA SER A 149 25.24 -4.38 -0.31
C SER A 149 25.07 -5.67 -1.13
N PHE A 150 24.08 -5.68 -2.02
CA PHE A 150 23.85 -6.74 -3.01
C PHE A 150 23.92 -6.15 -4.42
N GLY A 151 25.12 -6.13 -5.00
CA GLY A 151 25.40 -5.46 -6.27
C GLY A 151 25.54 -6.38 -7.49
N GLU A 152 25.67 -7.69 -7.29
CA GLU A 152 25.86 -8.65 -8.38
C GLU A 152 24.53 -8.97 -9.09
N PHE A 153 24.16 -8.13 -10.05
CA PHE A 153 22.93 -8.27 -10.83
C PHE A 153 22.93 -9.54 -11.70
N GLU A 154 21.83 -10.31 -11.66
CA GLU A 154 21.64 -11.52 -12.48
C GLU A 154 20.52 -11.40 -13.52
N GLY A 155 19.52 -10.55 -13.29
CA GLY A 155 18.41 -10.38 -14.23
C GLY A 155 17.20 -9.65 -13.66
N THR A 156 16.12 -9.64 -14.44
CA THR A 156 14.84 -9.05 -14.06
C THR A 156 13.72 -10.02 -14.38
N TYR A 157 12.61 -9.96 -13.63
CA TYR A 157 11.38 -10.62 -14.04
C TYR A 157 10.84 -9.95 -15.30
N SER A 158 10.59 -10.74 -16.34
CA SER A 158 10.02 -10.30 -17.59
C SER A 158 8.53 -10.58 -17.63
N LEU A 159 7.78 -9.74 -18.35
CA LEU A 159 6.35 -9.93 -18.57
C LEU A 159 6.10 -11.30 -19.23
N MET A 160 5.22 -12.12 -18.65
CA MET A 160 4.81 -13.39 -19.25
C MET A 160 4.07 -13.17 -20.58
N SER A 161 4.12 -14.15 -21.47
CA SER A 161 3.24 -14.15 -22.66
C SER A 161 1.77 -14.35 -22.26
N ASP A 162 0.84 -13.91 -23.11
CA ASP A 162 -0.61 -14.09 -22.87
C ASP A 162 -0.95 -15.58 -22.63
N SER A 163 -0.43 -16.48 -23.47
CA SER A 163 -0.66 -17.93 -23.31
C SER A 163 -0.13 -18.46 -21.98
N ALA A 164 1.10 -18.06 -21.58
CA ALA A 164 1.68 -18.49 -20.31
C ALA A 164 0.88 -18.00 -19.09
N VAL A 165 0.35 -16.77 -19.13
CA VAL A 165 -0.52 -16.26 -18.08
C VAL A 165 -1.81 -17.07 -17.99
N ASN A 166 -2.47 -17.32 -19.11
CA ASN A 166 -3.73 -18.06 -19.13
C ASN A 166 -3.55 -19.49 -18.58
N ASP A 167 -2.43 -20.13 -18.89
CA ASP A 167 -2.02 -21.40 -18.28
C ASP A 167 -1.81 -21.26 -16.76
N PHE A 168 -1.05 -20.25 -16.34
CA PHE A 168 -0.74 -19.97 -14.93
C PHE A 168 -1.99 -19.73 -14.07
N ILE A 169 -2.99 -19.03 -14.59
CA ILE A 169 -4.25 -18.77 -13.87
C ILE A 169 -5.26 -19.92 -14.00
N GLY A 170 -4.94 -21.01 -14.70
CA GLY A 170 -5.74 -22.22 -14.80
C GLY A 170 -6.78 -22.24 -15.93
N TYR A 171 -6.62 -21.38 -16.95
CA TYR A 171 -7.54 -21.26 -18.09
C TYR A 171 -6.79 -21.30 -19.43
N PRO A 172 -6.11 -22.41 -19.79
CA PRO A 172 -5.26 -22.53 -21.00
C PRO A 172 -5.98 -22.21 -22.32
N ASP A 173 -7.28 -22.46 -22.38
CA ASP A 173 -8.08 -22.28 -23.60
C ASP A 173 -8.52 -20.82 -23.80
N GLU A 174 -8.29 -19.95 -22.82
CA GLU A 174 -8.59 -18.51 -22.89
C GLU A 174 -7.46 -17.72 -23.56
N ASN A 175 -7.82 -16.59 -24.17
CA ASN A 175 -6.88 -15.69 -24.85
C ASN A 175 -6.82 -14.31 -24.21
N ALA A 176 -6.91 -14.25 -22.88
CA ALA A 176 -6.87 -12.97 -22.17
C ALA A 176 -5.44 -12.39 -22.16
N GLN A 177 -5.33 -11.08 -22.42
CA GLN A 177 -4.05 -10.37 -22.41
C GLN A 177 -3.44 -10.36 -21.01
N ASN A 178 -2.13 -10.48 -20.87
CA ASN A 178 -1.43 -10.45 -19.58
C ASN A 178 -1.79 -9.18 -18.77
N VAL A 179 -1.31 -8.01 -19.23
CA VAL A 179 -1.58 -6.73 -18.56
C VAL A 179 -3.04 -6.34 -18.79
N ARG A 180 -3.86 -6.45 -17.74
CA ARG A 180 -5.32 -6.34 -17.85
C ARG A 180 -5.91 -5.51 -16.74
N VAL A 181 -6.93 -4.72 -17.06
CA VAL A 181 -7.77 -4.02 -16.10
C VAL A 181 -8.74 -5.05 -15.52
N VAL A 182 -8.71 -5.25 -14.20
CA VAL A 182 -9.59 -6.20 -13.49
C VAL A 182 -10.73 -5.50 -12.77
N GLU A 183 -10.55 -4.22 -12.42
CA GLU A 183 -11.61 -3.35 -11.88
C GLU A 183 -11.48 -1.96 -12.50
N ASP A 184 -12.60 -1.35 -12.88
CA ASP A 184 -12.67 0.05 -13.28
C ASP A 184 -14.03 0.61 -12.91
N GLY A 185 -14.03 1.62 -12.05
CA GLY A 185 -15.23 2.34 -11.71
C GLY A 185 -14.94 3.74 -11.20
N LYS A 186 -15.94 4.34 -10.57
CA LYS A 186 -15.91 5.76 -10.18
C LYS A 186 -14.87 6.09 -9.12
N VAL A 187 -14.37 5.09 -8.38
CA VAL A 187 -13.47 5.31 -7.24
C VAL A 187 -12.02 5.07 -7.63
N ARG A 188 -11.75 3.96 -8.32
CA ARG A 188 -10.39 3.52 -8.67
C ARG A 188 -10.36 2.52 -9.81
N ILE A 189 -9.16 2.29 -10.32
CA ILE A 189 -8.83 1.24 -11.30
C ILE A 189 -7.90 0.23 -10.64
N LYS A 190 -8.10 -1.07 -10.92
CA LYS A 190 -7.13 -2.13 -10.62
C LYS A 190 -6.61 -2.79 -11.88
N ILE A 191 -5.29 -2.93 -11.99
CA ILE A 191 -4.59 -3.50 -13.14
C ILE A 191 -3.71 -4.64 -12.64
N GLN A 192 -3.77 -5.80 -13.29
CA GLN A 192 -2.87 -6.91 -12.99
C GLN A 192 -1.87 -7.13 -14.13
N ALA A 193 -0.64 -7.45 -13.76
CA ALA A 193 0.44 -7.86 -14.64
C ALA A 193 1.21 -9.04 -14.04
N PHE A 194 1.56 -10.01 -14.87
CA PHE A 194 2.16 -11.28 -14.46
C PHE A 194 3.55 -11.42 -15.08
N PHE A 195 4.53 -11.80 -14.27
CA PHE A 195 5.93 -11.83 -14.64
C PHE A 195 6.58 -13.15 -14.28
N GLU A 196 7.65 -13.49 -14.98
CA GLU A 196 8.45 -14.69 -14.74
C GLU A 196 9.95 -14.38 -14.73
N TYR A 197 10.69 -15.16 -13.95
CA TYR A 197 12.14 -15.23 -14.01
C TYR A 197 12.57 -16.67 -13.71
N LYS A 198 13.08 -17.36 -14.73
CA LYS A 198 13.39 -18.80 -14.66
C LYS A 198 12.15 -19.58 -14.20
N SER A 199 12.23 -20.28 -13.07
CA SER A 199 11.15 -21.06 -12.45
C SER A 199 10.34 -20.28 -11.40
N SER A 200 10.49 -18.97 -11.35
CA SER A 200 9.78 -18.10 -10.40
C SER A 200 8.79 -17.20 -11.10
N THR A 201 7.71 -16.87 -10.40
CA THR A 201 6.64 -16.03 -10.94
C THR A 201 6.32 -14.88 -9.99
N ALA A 202 5.77 -13.80 -10.54
CA ALA A 202 5.28 -12.68 -9.77
C ALA A 202 3.96 -12.16 -10.35
N VAL A 203 3.02 -11.83 -9.48
CA VAL A 203 1.79 -11.10 -9.82
C VAL A 203 1.91 -9.71 -9.23
N VAL A 204 1.74 -8.68 -10.05
CA VAL A 204 1.70 -7.28 -9.61
C VAL A 204 0.32 -6.73 -9.88
N GLU A 205 -0.35 -6.25 -8.84
CA GLU A 205 -1.59 -5.50 -8.94
C GLU A 205 -1.34 -4.03 -8.63
N TYR A 206 -1.70 -3.15 -9.56
CA TYR A 206 -1.70 -1.71 -9.37
C TYR A 206 -3.12 -1.26 -9.04
N THR A 207 -3.31 -0.57 -7.92
CA THR A 207 -4.56 0.14 -7.60
C THR A 207 -4.31 1.64 -7.72
N ILE A 208 -5.07 2.30 -8.61
CA ILE A 208 -4.88 3.71 -8.95
C ILE A 208 -6.18 4.48 -8.67
N PRO A 209 -6.19 5.45 -7.74
CA PRO A 209 -7.34 6.29 -7.46
C PRO A 209 -7.80 7.10 -8.68
N LYS A 210 -9.11 7.24 -8.85
CA LYS A 210 -9.68 8.33 -9.66
C LYS A 210 -9.54 9.69 -8.94
N TYR A 211 -9.35 9.68 -7.63
CA TYR A 211 -9.17 10.86 -6.76
C TYR A 211 -8.01 10.64 -5.78
N GLY A 212 -6.90 11.34 -5.98
CA GLY A 212 -5.69 11.16 -5.19
C GLY A 212 -4.43 11.21 -6.05
N ILE A 213 -3.29 10.97 -5.43
CA ILE A 213 -1.98 11.14 -6.09
C ILE A 213 -1.07 9.91 -5.98
N TYR A 214 -1.56 8.80 -5.43
CA TYR A 214 -0.72 7.64 -5.16
C TYR A 214 -0.96 6.50 -6.16
N ILE A 215 -0.03 5.54 -6.18
CA ILE A 215 -0.18 4.23 -6.82
C ILE A 215 0.06 3.18 -5.75
N ASP A 216 -0.96 2.38 -5.44
CA ASP A 216 -0.80 1.23 -4.57
C ASP A 216 -0.35 0.03 -5.41
N THR A 217 0.65 -0.69 -4.92
CA THR A 217 1.21 -1.88 -5.59
C THR A 217 1.19 -3.06 -4.64
N LYS A 218 0.50 -4.12 -5.03
CA LYS A 218 0.50 -5.41 -4.34
C LYS A 218 1.27 -6.42 -5.17
N LEU A 219 2.27 -7.04 -4.57
CA LEU A 219 3.10 -8.06 -5.23
C LEU A 219 2.86 -9.40 -4.55
N ILE A 220 2.68 -10.44 -5.35
CA ILE A 220 2.74 -11.85 -4.92
C ILE A 220 3.90 -12.48 -5.68
N ILE A 221 4.97 -12.82 -4.99
CA ILE A 221 6.16 -13.44 -5.58
C ILE A 221 6.24 -14.89 -5.14
N ASN A 222 6.30 -15.82 -6.09
CA ASN A 222 6.56 -17.23 -5.84
C ASN A 222 8.02 -17.54 -6.22
N SER A 223 8.93 -17.47 -5.23
CA SER A 223 10.37 -17.69 -5.46
C SER A 223 10.73 -19.16 -5.32
N THR A 224 11.49 -19.70 -6.28
CA THR A 224 12.04 -21.06 -6.26
C THR A 224 13.56 -21.06 -6.35
N LEU A 225 14.17 -19.87 -6.26
CA LEU A 225 15.57 -19.64 -6.56
C LEU A 225 16.37 -19.56 -5.25
N PRO A 226 17.33 -20.46 -5.00
CA PRO A 226 18.20 -20.38 -3.84
C PRO A 226 19.26 -19.28 -4.00
N ASN A 227 19.67 -18.69 -2.88
CA ASN A 227 20.75 -17.72 -2.76
C ASN A 227 20.58 -16.53 -3.73
N LYS A 228 19.39 -15.90 -3.65
CA LYS A 228 19.06 -14.69 -4.38
C LYS A 228 18.55 -13.59 -3.47
N MET A 229 18.87 -12.37 -3.84
CA MET A 229 18.24 -11.16 -3.33
C MET A 229 17.31 -10.59 -4.40
N ILE A 230 16.05 -10.37 -4.07
CA ILE A 230 15.05 -9.82 -4.98
C ILE A 230 14.66 -8.41 -4.53
N LYS A 231 14.70 -7.45 -5.45
CA LYS A 231 14.42 -6.04 -5.16
C LYS A 231 13.35 -5.46 -6.09
N TYR A 232 12.53 -4.56 -5.58
CA TYR A 232 11.55 -3.78 -6.33
C TYR A 232 12.10 -2.39 -6.62
N ARG A 233 12.34 -2.09 -7.89
CA ARG A 233 13.06 -0.90 -8.34
C ARG A 233 12.13 0.13 -8.97
N LEU A 234 12.37 1.39 -8.59
CA LEU A 234 11.74 2.58 -9.15
C LEU A 234 12.83 3.48 -9.74
N ASP A 235 12.84 3.65 -11.08
CA ASP A 235 13.68 4.66 -11.73
C ASP A 235 13.00 6.02 -11.70
N LEU A 236 13.71 7.00 -11.14
CA LEU A 236 13.19 8.34 -10.95
C LEU A 236 13.59 9.26 -12.11
N ARG A 237 12.94 10.42 -12.16
CA ARG A 237 13.23 11.46 -13.16
C ARG A 237 14.09 12.60 -12.66
N PHE A 238 14.54 12.50 -11.43
CA PHE A 238 15.40 13.46 -10.76
C PHE A 238 16.43 12.71 -9.93
N CYS A 239 17.53 13.40 -9.62
CA CYS A 239 18.45 12.95 -8.59
C CYS A 239 18.06 13.58 -7.25
N GLY A 240 18.08 12.81 -6.18
CA GLY A 240 17.75 13.26 -4.83
C GLY A 240 18.62 12.63 -3.76
N LYS A 241 18.29 12.99 -2.51
CA LYS A 241 18.80 12.37 -1.30
C LYS A 241 17.75 11.40 -0.76
N PRO A 242 18.14 10.19 -0.34
CA PRO A 242 17.21 9.26 0.23
C PRO A 242 16.97 9.57 1.72
N TYR A 243 15.73 9.45 2.17
CA TYR A 243 15.36 9.54 3.58
C TYR A 243 14.55 8.32 4.00
N GLY A 244 14.61 7.97 5.28
CA GLY A 244 13.89 6.84 5.85
C GLY A 244 13.33 7.16 7.22
N GLN A 245 12.18 6.57 7.53
CA GLN A 245 11.61 6.66 8.86
C GLN A 245 12.44 5.85 9.87
N THR A 246 12.69 6.44 11.03
CA THR A 246 13.33 5.80 12.19
C THR A 246 12.36 5.79 13.39
N ALA A 247 12.84 5.45 14.58
CA ALA A 247 12.01 5.54 15.78
C ALA A 247 11.73 7.02 16.12
N PHE A 248 10.48 7.45 15.92
CA PHE A 248 9.99 8.81 16.24
C PHE A 248 10.67 9.94 15.47
N GLY A 249 11.13 9.67 14.25
CA GLY A 249 11.76 10.66 13.38
C GLY A 249 12.16 10.06 12.04
N SER A 250 13.07 10.75 11.35
CA SER A 250 13.62 10.32 10.07
C SER A 250 15.09 10.69 9.95
N GLU A 251 15.82 10.01 9.07
CA GLU A 251 17.22 10.32 8.79
C GLU A 251 17.53 10.21 7.29
N GLU A 252 18.62 10.84 6.87
CA GLU A 252 19.20 10.67 5.53
C GLU A 252 19.83 9.27 5.44
N LEU A 253 19.49 8.51 4.40
CA LEU A 253 19.99 7.16 4.15
C LEU A 253 21.22 7.18 3.24
N PHE A 254 21.89 6.03 3.09
CA PHE A 254 22.98 5.90 2.13
C PHE A 254 22.47 5.90 0.68
N ALA A 255 23.18 6.58 -0.21
CA ALA A 255 22.89 6.68 -1.65
C ALA A 255 24.01 6.05 -2.52
N ASP A 256 24.84 5.18 -1.94
CA ASP A 256 25.99 4.53 -2.57
C ASP A 256 25.73 3.05 -2.91
N GLY A 257 24.46 2.61 -2.84
CA GLY A 257 24.05 1.23 -3.08
C GLY A 257 24.12 0.31 -1.87
N LYS A 258 24.57 0.80 -0.71
CA LYS A 258 24.46 0.05 0.56
C LYS A 258 23.01 -0.19 0.95
N GLU A 259 22.78 -1.33 1.59
CA GLU A 259 21.51 -1.61 2.24
C GLU A 259 21.29 -0.63 3.40
N CYS A 260 20.09 -0.11 3.45
CA CYS A 260 19.59 0.83 4.44
C CYS A 260 18.36 0.23 5.12
N VAL A 261 18.12 0.65 6.36
CA VAL A 261 16.96 0.25 7.14
C VAL A 261 16.03 1.44 7.28
N PHE A 262 14.73 1.19 7.15
CA PHE A 262 13.67 2.17 7.42
C PHE A 262 12.44 1.46 7.98
N HIS A 263 11.58 2.22 8.67
CA HIS A 263 10.33 1.68 9.22
C HIS A 263 9.20 1.71 8.18
N LYS A 264 8.20 2.58 8.33
CA LYS A 264 6.97 2.55 7.52
C LYS A 264 7.12 3.21 6.15
N TRP A 265 8.17 4.00 5.92
CA TRP A 265 8.38 4.71 4.66
C TRP A 265 9.87 4.97 4.37
N CYS A 266 10.18 5.09 3.08
CA CYS A 266 11.40 5.70 2.56
C CYS A 266 11.06 6.66 1.42
N SER A 267 11.94 7.62 1.14
CA SER A 267 11.75 8.61 0.07
C SER A 267 13.05 8.93 -0.65
N MET A 268 12.92 9.59 -1.80
CA MET A 268 14.00 10.26 -2.52
C MET A 268 13.56 11.69 -2.83
N GLU A 269 14.36 12.68 -2.41
CA GLU A 269 13.93 14.09 -2.40
C GLU A 269 15.01 15.06 -2.87
N ASN A 270 14.59 16.12 -3.55
CA ASN A 270 15.40 17.33 -3.76
C ASN A 270 14.51 18.57 -3.58
N GLU A 271 15.05 19.76 -3.82
CA GLU A 271 14.33 21.04 -3.65
C GLU A 271 13.01 21.15 -4.45
N ASN A 272 12.87 20.39 -5.54
CA ASN A 272 11.78 20.53 -6.51
C ASN A 272 10.83 19.33 -6.54
N ALA A 273 11.30 18.12 -6.23
CA ALA A 273 10.54 16.89 -6.38
C ALA A 273 10.86 15.92 -5.23
N GLY A 274 9.84 15.15 -4.85
CA GLY A 274 9.93 14.12 -3.84
C GLY A 274 9.03 12.96 -4.23
N VAL A 275 9.53 11.74 -4.05
CA VAL A 275 8.76 10.51 -4.18
C VAL A 275 9.02 9.64 -2.97
N ALA A 276 7.97 9.03 -2.45
CA ALA A 276 8.05 8.14 -1.31
C ALA A 276 7.40 6.80 -1.61
N VAL A 277 7.89 5.79 -0.90
CA VAL A 277 7.31 4.45 -0.84
C VAL A 277 6.93 4.18 0.61
N LEU A 278 5.63 4.15 0.88
CA LEU A 278 5.09 3.63 2.14
C LEU A 278 5.00 2.11 2.02
N ASN A 279 5.28 1.38 3.10
CA ASN A 279 5.26 -0.08 3.09
C ASN A 279 4.44 -0.65 4.26
N ARG A 280 4.06 -1.92 4.14
CA ARG A 280 3.52 -2.75 5.23
C ARG A 280 4.44 -3.93 5.51
N GLY A 281 5.48 -3.72 6.32
CA GLY A 281 6.34 -4.80 6.78
C GLY A 281 7.56 -5.08 5.89
N THR A 282 8.05 -4.08 5.15
CA THR A 282 9.27 -4.19 4.35
C THR A 282 10.24 -3.08 4.76
N TYR A 283 11.31 -3.46 5.46
CA TYR A 283 12.14 -2.51 6.21
C TYR A 283 13.53 -2.27 5.61
N GLY A 284 13.78 -2.77 4.41
CA GLY A 284 15.09 -2.73 3.77
C GLY A 284 15.03 -2.16 2.37
N GLY A 285 16.09 -1.50 1.95
CA GLY A 285 16.27 -1.04 0.59
C GLY A 285 17.68 -0.54 0.34
N SER A 286 17.98 -0.25 -0.92
CA SER A 286 19.25 0.35 -1.35
C SER A 286 18.95 1.47 -2.34
N PHE A 287 19.76 2.53 -2.30
CA PHE A 287 19.48 3.74 -3.05
C PHE A 287 20.69 4.17 -3.87
N ALA A 288 20.39 4.79 -5.00
CA ALA A 288 21.32 5.57 -5.81
C ALA A 288 20.64 6.91 -6.13
N PRO A 289 21.37 7.95 -6.57
CA PRO A 289 20.82 9.29 -6.71
C PRO A 289 19.49 9.37 -7.49
N ASP A 290 19.29 8.55 -8.52
CA ASP A 290 18.13 8.52 -9.41
C ASP A 290 17.27 7.25 -9.28
N CYS A 291 17.48 6.44 -8.24
CA CYS A 291 16.88 5.11 -8.15
C CYS A 291 16.62 4.69 -6.70
N MET A 292 15.42 4.18 -6.46
CA MET A 292 15.05 3.50 -5.21
C MET A 292 14.91 2.01 -5.48
N LYS A 293 15.51 1.16 -4.63
CA LYS A 293 15.36 -0.30 -4.71
C LYS A 293 14.92 -0.85 -3.36
N ILE A 294 13.67 -1.26 -3.25
CA ILE A 294 13.10 -1.83 -2.03
C ILE A 294 13.46 -3.32 -1.96
N SER A 295 14.00 -3.77 -0.84
CA SER A 295 14.43 -5.14 -0.63
C SER A 295 13.24 -6.02 -0.30
N LEU A 296 12.85 -6.93 -1.21
CA LEU A 296 11.64 -7.74 -1.07
C LEU A 296 11.92 -9.01 -0.25
N LEU A 297 12.79 -9.87 -0.75
CA LEU A 297 13.14 -11.12 -0.07
C LEU A 297 14.57 -11.54 -0.40
N ARG A 298 15.15 -12.32 0.51
CA ARG A 298 16.41 -13.04 0.31
C ARG A 298 16.13 -14.53 0.45
N THR A 299 16.79 -15.38 -0.32
CA THR A 299 16.65 -16.85 -0.22
C THR A 299 17.91 -17.60 0.22
N PRO A 300 18.62 -17.18 1.30
CA PRO A 300 19.76 -17.89 1.86
C PRO A 300 19.32 -19.13 2.64
N ILE A 301 20.29 -19.93 3.08
CA ILE A 301 20.03 -21.12 3.90
C ILE A 301 19.64 -20.69 5.32
N TYR A 302 18.63 -21.35 5.88
CA TYR A 302 18.22 -21.12 7.26
C TYR A 302 19.38 -21.31 8.25
N SER A 303 19.67 -20.26 9.03
CA SER A 303 20.64 -20.25 10.14
C SER A 303 22.09 -20.65 9.78
N THR A 304 22.62 -20.15 8.66
CA THR A 304 24.02 -20.40 8.25
C THR A 304 24.96 -19.29 8.71
N HIS A 305 25.98 -19.61 9.51
CA HIS A 305 26.91 -18.62 10.06
C HIS A 305 28.29 -18.72 9.39
N PRO A 306 28.80 -17.67 8.73
CA PRO A 306 30.17 -17.64 8.23
C PRO A 306 31.21 -17.80 9.34
N ILE A 307 32.16 -18.75 9.21
CA ILE A 307 33.25 -18.94 10.18
C ILE A 307 34.58 -19.00 9.42
N LEU A 308 35.28 -17.86 9.34
CA LEU A 308 36.53 -17.73 8.59
C LEU A 308 36.35 -18.30 7.17
N ASP A 309 37.30 -19.11 6.70
CA ASP A 309 37.29 -19.71 5.36
C ASP A 309 36.54 -21.06 5.29
N ARG A 310 35.75 -21.41 6.32
CA ARG A 310 34.96 -22.64 6.28
C ARG A 310 33.84 -22.51 5.25
N PRO A 311 33.48 -23.58 4.52
CA PRO A 311 32.29 -23.59 3.70
C PRO A 311 31.06 -23.18 4.52
N LEU A 312 30.23 -22.29 3.96
CA LEU A 312 29.03 -21.79 4.64
C LEU A 312 28.08 -22.94 4.99
N ALA A 313 27.85 -23.85 4.05
CA ALA A 313 26.95 -24.97 4.22
C ALA A 313 27.45 -26.24 3.51
N PRO A 314 27.03 -27.44 3.93
CA PRO A 314 27.35 -28.67 3.21
C PRO A 314 26.61 -28.77 1.88
N HIS A 315 27.33 -28.94 0.77
CA HIS A 315 26.74 -28.99 -0.58
C HIS A 315 26.18 -30.36 -0.99
N ASN A 316 26.20 -31.36 -0.10
CA ASN A 316 25.85 -32.75 -0.43
C ASN A 316 24.45 -33.17 0.02
N ARG A 317 23.59 -32.21 0.36
CA ARG A 317 22.22 -32.44 0.83
C ARG A 317 21.34 -31.25 0.50
N PHE A 318 20.04 -31.48 0.51
CA PHE A 318 19.07 -30.40 0.51
C PHE A 318 19.09 -29.71 1.87
N LEU A 319 19.06 -28.38 1.85
CA LEU A 319 18.96 -27.53 3.03
C LEU A 319 17.77 -26.60 2.84
N GLU A 320 17.12 -26.26 3.95
CA GLU A 320 16.00 -25.32 3.91
C GLU A 320 16.54 -23.90 3.67
N HIS A 321 15.96 -23.22 2.70
CA HIS A 321 16.21 -21.81 2.44
C HIS A 321 15.02 -20.99 2.97
N ILE A 322 15.32 -19.83 3.55
CA ILE A 322 14.26 -18.89 3.96
C ILE A 322 13.62 -18.26 2.73
N ASP A 323 12.36 -17.82 2.88
CA ASP A 323 11.59 -17.09 1.87
C ASP A 323 11.46 -17.71 0.46
N ILE A 324 11.74 -19.01 0.32
CA ILE A 324 11.27 -19.81 -0.81
C ILE A 324 9.74 -19.96 -0.72
N GLY A 325 9.08 -19.95 -1.88
CA GLY A 325 7.62 -20.04 -2.03
C GLY A 325 6.95 -18.68 -2.18
N GLU A 326 5.66 -18.62 -1.84
CA GLU A 326 4.83 -17.41 -1.96
C GLU A 326 5.14 -16.39 -0.86
N ARG A 327 5.40 -15.15 -1.27
CA ARG A 327 5.54 -13.97 -0.40
C ARG A 327 4.72 -12.81 -0.96
N ARG A 328 4.18 -12.00 -0.06
CA ARG A 328 3.27 -10.90 -0.39
C ARG A 328 3.84 -9.58 0.11
N PHE A 329 3.79 -8.56 -0.73
CA PHE A 329 4.28 -7.22 -0.42
C PHE A 329 3.25 -6.17 -0.83
N GLU A 330 3.14 -5.11 -0.05
CA GLU A 330 2.20 -4.01 -0.29
C GLU A 330 2.92 -2.69 -0.09
N PHE A 331 2.83 -1.84 -1.11
CA PHE A 331 3.44 -0.52 -1.13
C PHE A 331 2.46 0.54 -1.62
N ARG A 332 2.66 1.77 -1.16
CA ARG A 332 2.06 2.98 -1.72
C ARG A 332 3.16 3.89 -2.23
N ILE A 333 3.18 4.15 -3.53
CA ILE A 333 4.05 5.14 -4.17
C ILE A 333 3.31 6.48 -4.17
N THR A 334 3.88 7.51 -3.55
CA THR A 334 3.24 8.83 -3.39
C THR A 334 4.29 9.96 -3.39
N ASP A 335 3.89 11.20 -3.23
CA ASP A 335 4.79 12.32 -2.95
C ASP A 335 5.32 12.29 -1.49
N THR A 336 6.06 13.32 -1.09
CA THR A 336 6.68 13.40 0.26
C THR A 336 5.87 14.24 1.24
N CYS A 337 4.61 14.54 0.92
CA CYS A 337 3.75 15.33 1.78
C CYS A 337 3.26 14.50 2.97
N GLU A 338 3.41 15.02 4.19
CA GLU A 338 2.87 14.44 5.44
C GLU A 338 3.20 12.94 5.64
N LEU A 339 4.43 12.53 5.33
CA LEU A 339 4.82 11.11 5.23
C LEU A 339 4.49 10.28 6.46
N ASP A 340 4.82 10.73 7.67
CA ASP A 340 4.56 9.95 8.88
C ASP A 340 3.06 9.73 9.13
N LYS A 341 2.25 10.75 8.87
CA LYS A 341 0.78 10.66 8.97
C LYS A 341 0.26 9.66 7.94
N ASN A 342 0.64 9.83 6.68
CA ASN A 342 0.18 8.98 5.58
C ASN A 342 0.67 7.53 5.74
N ALA A 343 1.90 7.32 6.22
CA ALA A 343 2.45 6.01 6.53
C ALA A 343 1.75 5.35 7.72
N GLN A 344 1.35 6.13 8.74
CA GLN A 344 0.56 5.64 9.86
C GLN A 344 -0.82 5.16 9.37
N ILE A 345 -1.56 5.99 8.63
CA ILE A 345 -2.85 5.62 8.03
C ILE A 345 -2.71 4.36 7.18
N PHE A 346 -1.67 4.32 6.34
CA PHE A 346 -1.42 3.19 5.47
C PHE A 346 -1.13 1.91 6.26
N ASN A 347 -0.45 1.95 7.40
CA ASN A 347 -0.14 0.75 8.20
C ASN A 347 -1.26 0.34 9.18
N GLU A 348 -2.10 1.28 9.58
CA GLU A 348 -3.11 1.12 10.62
C GLU A 348 -4.49 1.44 10.02
N GLU A 349 -4.93 0.57 9.12
CA GLU A 349 -6.14 0.77 8.33
C GLU A 349 -7.40 0.93 9.18
N ALA A 350 -8.31 1.80 8.74
CA ALA A 350 -9.59 1.99 9.40
C ALA A 350 -10.46 0.74 9.26
N GLY A 351 -10.98 0.24 10.39
CA GLY A 351 -11.80 -0.96 10.42
C GLY A 351 -13.21 -0.70 9.91
N LEU A 352 -13.68 -1.46 8.94
CA LEU A 352 -15.03 -1.34 8.39
C LEU A 352 -15.87 -2.58 8.69
N LEU A 353 -17.06 -2.37 9.27
CA LEU A 353 -18.01 -3.44 9.59
C LEU A 353 -19.36 -3.16 8.92
N SER A 354 -19.87 -4.17 8.20
CA SER A 354 -21.23 -4.18 7.68
C SER A 354 -22.17 -4.61 8.80
N PHE A 355 -22.98 -3.67 9.25
CA PHE A 355 -23.85 -3.86 10.41
C PHE A 355 -25.08 -2.98 10.30
N PHE A 356 -26.23 -3.50 10.74
CA PHE A 356 -27.51 -2.80 10.75
C PHE A 356 -27.97 -2.57 12.21
N PRO A 357 -27.48 -1.50 12.88
CA PRO A 357 -27.84 -1.23 14.28
C PRO A 357 -29.31 -0.82 14.42
N SER A 358 -29.91 -1.06 15.59
CA SER A 358 -31.28 -0.60 15.91
C SER A 358 -31.43 0.93 15.87
N GLY A 359 -30.32 1.67 16.01
CA GLY A 359 -30.32 3.13 16.09
C GLY A 359 -30.60 3.68 17.49
N GLU A 360 -30.87 2.82 18.48
CA GLU A 360 -31.17 3.21 19.87
C GLU A 360 -29.91 3.47 20.72
N GLY A 361 -28.73 3.21 20.17
CA GLY A 361 -27.44 3.41 20.85
C GLY A 361 -27.06 4.88 21.00
N ARG A 362 -26.17 5.18 21.94
CA ARG A 362 -25.56 6.50 22.09
C ARG A 362 -24.27 6.58 21.28
N LYS A 363 -24.09 7.65 20.52
CA LYS A 363 -22.79 7.96 19.92
C LYS A 363 -21.80 8.34 21.02
N ILE A 364 -20.65 7.68 21.05
CA ILE A 364 -19.57 7.99 21.98
C ILE A 364 -18.42 8.54 21.14
N SER A 365 -17.94 9.74 21.48
CA SER A 365 -16.71 10.28 20.91
C SER A 365 -15.53 9.67 21.68
N SER A 366 -14.63 8.97 20.99
CA SER A 366 -13.71 8.04 21.66
C SER A 366 -12.26 8.32 21.32
N ALA A 367 -11.76 9.47 21.76
CA ALA A 367 -10.40 9.68 22.29
C ALA A 367 -9.98 11.13 22.08
N VAL A 368 -9.24 11.39 21.00
CA VAL A 368 -8.42 12.59 20.81
C VAL A 368 -8.52 13.03 19.35
N GLU A 369 -8.53 14.34 19.15
CA GLU A 369 -8.32 14.97 17.86
C GLU A 369 -7.02 15.80 17.89
N LEU A 370 -6.24 15.71 16.82
CA LEU A 370 -5.04 16.48 16.54
C LEU A 370 -5.27 17.32 15.28
N CYS A 371 -5.00 18.62 15.36
CA CYS A 371 -5.15 19.54 14.24
C CYS A 371 -3.89 19.72 13.38
N ASP A 372 -2.71 19.26 13.84
CA ASP A 372 -1.44 19.47 13.14
C ASP A 372 -0.88 18.13 12.61
N PRO A 373 -0.74 17.96 11.29
CA PRO A 373 -0.32 16.70 10.67
C PRO A 373 1.15 16.34 10.95
N ARG A 374 1.95 17.28 11.50
CA ARG A 374 3.35 17.03 11.91
C ARG A 374 3.44 16.36 13.27
N ILE A 375 2.34 16.32 14.03
CA ILE A 375 2.30 15.62 15.32
C ILE A 375 1.62 14.28 15.17
N ILE A 376 2.33 13.22 15.54
CA ILE A 376 1.84 11.85 15.44
C ILE A 376 1.52 11.30 16.81
N LEU A 377 0.31 10.76 16.95
CA LEU A 377 -0.09 9.97 18.12
C LEU A 377 0.37 8.53 17.94
N SER A 378 1.43 8.15 18.65
CA SER A 378 1.95 6.79 18.64
C SER A 378 1.17 5.86 19.58
N SER A 379 0.67 6.38 20.71
CA SER A 379 -0.16 5.59 21.61
C SER A 379 -1.05 6.44 22.51
N ILE A 380 -2.19 5.85 22.87
CA ILE A 380 -3.09 6.32 23.93
C ILE A 380 -3.32 5.19 24.91
N ARG A 381 -3.17 5.47 26.21
CA ARG A 381 -3.48 4.51 27.27
C ARG A 381 -4.22 5.18 28.42
N LYS A 382 -5.09 4.43 29.09
CA LYS A 382 -5.81 4.91 30.27
C LYS A 382 -5.15 4.38 31.53
N LYS A 383 -4.83 5.27 32.47
CA LYS A 383 -4.27 4.91 33.78
C LYS A 383 -4.86 5.83 34.85
N ASP A 384 -5.35 5.26 35.96
CA ASP A 384 -5.89 6.00 37.11
C ASP A 384 -6.93 7.07 36.73
N GLY A 385 -7.78 6.78 35.74
CA GLY A 385 -8.81 7.70 35.24
C GLY A 385 -8.34 8.77 34.25
N LYS A 386 -7.03 8.85 33.99
CA LYS A 386 -6.40 9.80 33.05
C LYS A 386 -5.99 9.13 31.75
N TYR A 387 -5.88 9.92 30.68
CA TYR A 387 -5.29 9.50 29.42
C TYR A 387 -3.82 9.88 29.39
N ILE A 388 -2.97 8.94 28.99
CA ILE A 388 -1.55 9.19 28.74
C ILE A 388 -1.33 9.02 27.24
N LEU A 389 -0.99 10.13 26.58
CA LEU A 389 -0.70 10.20 25.16
C LEU A 389 0.81 10.17 24.93
N THR A 390 1.25 9.41 23.93
CA THR A 390 2.62 9.47 23.42
C THR A 390 2.59 10.13 22.05
N LEU A 391 3.12 11.35 21.98
CA LEU A 391 3.07 12.22 20.82
C LEU A 391 4.49 12.56 20.38
N TYR A 392 4.75 12.67 19.08
CA TYR A 392 6.04 13.18 18.61
C TYR A 392 5.88 14.12 17.41
N ASN A 393 6.78 15.08 17.32
CA ASN A 393 6.90 16.00 16.19
C ASN A 393 7.79 15.37 15.11
N THR A 394 7.35 15.37 13.87
CA THR A 394 8.08 14.78 12.73
C THR A 394 8.91 15.79 11.96
N SER A 395 8.90 17.06 12.38
CA SER A 395 9.47 18.17 11.62
C SER A 395 10.68 18.83 12.28
N ASP A 396 11.46 19.52 11.45
CA ASP A 396 12.56 20.41 11.85
C ASP A 396 12.10 21.78 12.40
N GLU A 397 10.81 21.93 12.69
CA GLU A 397 10.20 23.14 13.20
C GLU A 397 9.64 22.91 14.61
N GLU A 398 9.60 23.97 15.43
CA GLU A 398 8.84 23.94 16.68
C GLU A 398 7.35 24.02 16.37
N VAL A 399 6.54 23.22 17.06
CA VAL A 399 5.10 23.11 16.80
C VAL A 399 4.32 23.33 18.08
N ASN A 400 3.33 24.21 18.05
CA ASN A 400 2.33 24.33 19.11
C ASN A 400 1.06 23.63 18.64
N ALA A 401 0.92 22.36 19.02
CA ALA A 401 -0.21 21.55 18.59
C ALA A 401 -1.37 21.65 19.57
N LYS A 402 -2.57 21.66 18.99
CA LYS A 402 -3.83 21.57 19.72
C LYS A 402 -4.25 20.11 19.81
N VAL A 403 -4.46 19.64 21.03
CA VAL A 403 -4.97 18.30 21.35
C VAL A 403 -6.38 18.45 21.92
N THR A 404 -7.40 17.99 21.20
CA THR A 404 -8.80 18.08 21.65
C THR A 404 -9.25 16.74 22.22
N ILE A 405 -9.72 16.74 23.47
CA ILE A 405 -10.33 15.57 24.11
C ILE A 405 -11.81 15.53 23.76
N LEU A 406 -12.15 14.73 22.75
CA LEU A 406 -13.50 14.72 22.17
C LEU A 406 -14.61 14.37 23.17
N SER A 407 -14.29 13.57 24.21
CA SER A 407 -15.26 13.19 25.23
C SER A 407 -15.59 14.29 26.24
N LYS A 408 -14.71 15.28 26.39
CA LYS A 408 -14.87 16.43 27.30
C LYS A 408 -15.10 17.75 26.57
N ASN A 409 -14.85 17.79 25.26
CA ASN A 409 -14.79 19.01 24.46
C ASN A 409 -13.79 20.02 25.06
N GLU A 410 -12.64 19.52 25.48
CA GLU A 410 -11.56 20.29 26.11
C GLU A 410 -10.34 20.30 25.21
N ASP A 411 -9.69 21.46 25.13
CA ASP A 411 -8.50 21.68 24.32
C ASP A 411 -7.26 21.84 25.20
N VAL A 412 -6.20 21.12 24.86
CA VAL A 412 -4.89 21.22 25.51
C VAL A 412 -3.87 21.63 24.46
N SER A 413 -3.20 22.75 24.70
CA SER A 413 -2.07 23.19 23.89
C SER A 413 -0.79 22.51 24.37
N VAL A 414 -0.09 21.84 23.44
CA VAL A 414 1.18 21.17 23.71
C VAL A 414 2.22 21.71 22.75
N SER A 415 3.25 22.35 23.28
CA SER A 415 4.41 22.79 22.51
C SER A 415 5.37 21.64 22.30
N PHE A 416 5.98 21.54 21.12
CA PHE A 416 7.01 20.56 20.77
C PHE A 416 8.21 21.28 20.18
N LEU A 417 9.41 20.92 20.63
CA LEU A 417 10.65 21.21 19.94
C LEU A 417 10.74 20.34 18.67
N LYS A 418 11.75 20.62 17.85
CA LYS A 418 12.08 19.83 16.66
C LYS A 418 12.29 18.37 17.04
N HIS A 419 11.63 17.46 16.32
CA HIS A 419 11.75 16.01 16.54
C HIS A 419 11.47 15.53 17.98
N GLU A 420 10.73 16.30 18.77
CA GLU A 420 10.53 16.00 20.20
C GLU A 420 9.45 14.95 20.40
N LEU A 421 9.78 13.90 21.17
CA LEU A 421 8.84 12.93 21.73
C LEU A 421 8.36 13.39 23.11
N LYS A 422 7.04 13.41 23.33
CA LYS A 422 6.40 13.75 24.61
C LYS A 422 5.42 12.71 25.09
N PHE A 423 5.33 12.65 26.42
CA PHE A 423 4.24 12.01 27.13
C PHE A 423 3.37 13.09 27.74
N VAL A 424 2.08 13.10 27.38
CA VAL A 424 1.11 14.11 27.85
C VAL A 424 0.03 13.40 28.66
N GLU A 425 -0.25 13.89 29.85
CA GLU A 425 -1.29 13.37 30.74
C GLU A 425 -2.49 14.32 30.76
N ILE A 426 -3.70 13.79 30.51
CA ILE A 426 -4.95 14.56 30.37
C ILE A 426 -6.12 13.91 31.11
#